data_AF-A0A0C2DQY7-F1
#
_entry.id   AF-A0A0C2DQY7-F1
#
_cell.length_a   1.000
_cell.length_b   1.000
_cell.length_c   1.000
_cell.angle_alpha   90.00
_cell.angle_beta   90.00
_cell.angle_gamma   90.00
#
_symmetry.space_group_name_H-M   'P 1'
#
loop_
_entity.id
_entity.type
_entity.pdbx_description
1 polymer ?
#
loop_
_entity_poly.entity_id
_entity_poly.type
_entity_poly.pdbx_seq_one_letter_code
_entity_poly.pdbx_strand_id
1 'polypeptide(L)' 'MTRQNVDVVIAPPCKMGAVMMAHLSTVYKNPALIWGYVTDSDFSNEQKYPWLTSITVNSKT' A
#
# COMPACT_ATOMS: atom_id res chain seq x y z
N MET A 1 4.21 -11.94 -22.31
CA MET A 1 4.13 -11.72 -20.85
C MET A 1 2.91 -12.46 -20.33
N THR A 2 3.12 -13.50 -19.54
CA THR A 2 2.02 -14.26 -18.92
C THR A 2 1.30 -13.34 -17.94
N ARG A 3 -0.03 -13.22 -18.04
CA ARG A 3 -0.82 -12.44 -17.07
C ARG A 3 -0.76 -13.16 -15.72
N GLN A 4 0.19 -12.76 -14.88
CA GLN A 4 0.27 -13.25 -13.51
C GLN A 4 -0.88 -12.60 -12.72
N ASN A 5 -1.83 -13.43 -12.29
CA ASN A 5 -2.84 -13.03 -11.33
C ASN A 5 -2.21 -13.15 -9.95
N VAL A 6 -2.05 -12.02 -9.26
CA VAL A 6 -1.44 -11.97 -7.94
C VAL A 6 -2.50 -11.62 -6.90
N ASP A 7 -2.52 -12.36 -5.79
CA ASP A 7 -3.50 -12.17 -4.73
C ASP A 7 -3.15 -10.99 -3.81
N VAL A 8 -1.85 -10.73 -3.61
CA VAL A 8 -1.35 -9.64 -2.78
C VAL A 8 -0.02 -9.12 -3.31
N VAL A 9 0.25 -7.84 -3.08
CA VAL A 9 1.52 -7.18 -3.43
C VAL A 9 2.21 -6.69 -2.16
N ILE A 10 3.47 -7.07 -1.96
CA ILE A 10 4.29 -6.55 -0.86
C ILE A 10 5.04 -5.33 -1.37
N ALA A 11 4.70 -4.15 -0.84
CA ALA A 11 5.28 -2.89 -1.29
C ALA A 11 6.73 -2.71 -0.82
N PRO A 12 7.51 -1.80 -1.44
CA PRO A 12 8.84 -1.45 -0.96
C PRO A 12 8.82 -0.89 0.48
N PRO A 13 9.88 -1.11 1.27
CA PRO A 13 9.93 -0.72 2.68
C PRO A 13 10.17 0.79 2.92
N CYS A 14 10.22 1.60 1.86
CA CYS A 14 10.48 3.04 1.93
C CYS A 14 9.24 3.83 1.50
N LYS A 15 9.04 4.99 2.14
CA LYS A 15 7.87 5.85 1.93
C LYS A 15 7.55 6.10 0.45
N MET A 16 8.53 6.54 -0.35
CA MET A 16 8.28 6.91 -1.74
C MET A 16 7.77 5.74 -2.58
N GLY A 17 8.35 4.55 -2.41
CA GLY A 17 7.89 3.34 -3.08
C GLY A 17 6.50 2.90 -2.58
N ALA A 18 6.26 2.98 -1.28
CA ALA A 18 4.97 2.64 -0.68
C ALA A 18 3.82 3.53 -1.17
N VAL A 19 4.05 4.84 -1.34
CA VAL A 19 3.06 5.78 -1.91
C VAL A 19 2.67 5.35 -3.33
N MET A 20 3.66 5.04 -4.17
CA MET A 20 3.38 4.57 -5.53
C MET A 20 2.55 3.28 -5.52
N MET A 21 2.90 2.32 -4.66
CA MET A 21 2.15 1.06 -4.55
C MET A 21 0.75 1.24 -3.98
N ALA A 22 0.53 2.20 -3.09
CA ALA A 22 -0.80 2.52 -2.55
C ALA A 22 -1.74 3.09 -3.63
N HIS A 23 -1.22 3.88 -4.57
CA HIS A 23 -1.99 4.30 -5.74
C HIS A 23 -2.28 3.14 -6.68
N LEU A 24 -1.27 2.32 -6.98
CA LEU A 24 -1.42 1.18 -7.88
C LEU A 24 -2.38 0.11 -7.33
N SER A 25 -2.40 -0.13 -6.02
CA SER A 25 -3.32 -1.06 -5.39
C SER A 25 -4.78 -0.67 -5.64
N THR A 26 -5.06 0.63 -5.68
CA THR A 26 -6.39 1.17 -5.94
C THR A 26 -6.79 1.07 -7.42
N VAL A 27 -5.83 1.27 -8.33
CA VAL A 27 -6.06 1.13 -9.78
C VAL A 27 -6.31 -0.32 -10.17
N TYR A 28 -5.47 -1.24 -9.68
CA TYR A 28 -5.56 -2.66 -10.04
C TYR A 28 -6.54 -3.43 -9.16
N LYS A 29 -7.03 -2.82 -8.07
CA LYS A 29 -7.92 -3.45 -7.07
C LYS A 29 -7.32 -4.70 -6.46
N ASN A 30 -6.01 -4.65 -6.23
CA ASN A 30 -5.26 -5.74 -5.62
C ASN A 30 -4.79 -5.31 -4.22
N PRO A 31 -4.97 -6.14 -3.19
CA PRO A 31 -4.44 -5.86 -1.87
C PRO A 31 -2.93 -5.58 -1.92
N ALA A 32 -2.51 -4.46 -1.34
CA ALA A 32 -1.11 -4.11 -1.17
C ALA A 32 -0.77 -3.98 0.31
N LEU A 33 0.35 -4.59 0.69
CA LEU A 33 0.84 -4.61 2.05
C LEU A 33 2.07 -3.71 2.16
N ILE A 34 1.97 -2.66 2.97
CA ILE A 34 3.07 -1.74 3.28
C ILE A 34 3.71 -2.11 4.63
N TRP A 35 5.03 -1.95 4.68
CA TRP A 35 5.87 -2.33 5.83
C TRP A 35 7.14 -1.46 5.86
N GLY A 36 7.90 -1.53 6.95
CA GLY A 36 9.17 -0.80 7.08
C GLY A 36 8.99 0.67 7.48
N TYR A 37 9.85 1.56 6.97
CA TYR A 37 9.87 2.99 7.31
C TYR A 37 8.84 3.77 6.49
N VAL A 38 7.58 3.41 6.66
CA VAL A 38 6.44 3.93 5.88
C VAL A 38 5.38 4.60 6.74
N THR A 39 5.64 4.83 8.03
CA THR A 39 4.70 5.51 8.93
C THR A 39 4.33 6.91 8.41
N ASP A 40 3.07 7.07 7.98
CA ASP A 40 2.51 8.33 7.51
C ASP A 40 0.99 8.34 7.80
N SER A 41 0.42 9.51 8.11
CA SER A 41 -1.03 9.61 8.35
C SER A 41 -1.85 9.44 7.07
N ASP A 42 -1.27 9.70 5.90
CA ASP A 42 -1.94 9.50 4.61
C ASP A 42 -2.28 8.03 4.35
N PHE A 43 -1.46 7.09 4.86
CA PHE A 43 -1.73 5.65 4.72
C PHE A 43 -2.84 5.12 5.64
N SER A 44 -3.31 5.93 6.60
CA SER A 44 -4.48 5.61 7.42
C SER A 44 -5.80 6.01 6.74
N ASN A 45 -5.74 6.66 5.57
CA ASN A 45 -6.93 7.11 4.85
C ASN A 45 -7.50 5.98 3.97
N GLU A 46 -8.41 5.20 4.54
CA GLU A 46 -9.08 4.09 3.86
C GLU A 46 -9.94 4.53 2.66
N GLN A 47 -10.42 5.78 2.65
CA GLN A 47 -11.16 6.31 1.49
C GLN A 47 -10.24 6.55 0.30
N LYS A 48 -8.97 6.91 0.57
CA LYS A 48 -7.96 7.17 -0.46
C LYS A 48 -7.28 5.89 -0.93
N TYR A 49 -7.00 4.96 -0.01
CA TYR A 49 -6.30 3.70 -0.30
C TYR A 49 -7.06 2.47 0.25
N PRO A 50 -8.22 2.13 -0.32
CA PRO A 50 -9.08 1.06 0.21
C PRO A 50 -8.47 -0.35 0.10
N TRP A 51 -7.49 -0.54 -0.78
CA TRP A 51 -6.80 -1.81 -0.99
C TRP A 51 -5.45 -1.88 -0.27
N LEU A 52 -5.18 -0.95 0.65
CA LEU A 52 -3.92 -0.87 1.36
C LEU A 52 -4.06 -1.44 2.76
N THR A 53 -3.11 -2.27 3.16
CA THR A 53 -2.97 -2.73 4.54
C THR A 53 -1.56 -2.45 5.03
N SER A 54 -1.42 -2.10 6.30
CA SER A 54 -0.13 -1.73 6.91
C SER A 54 0.21 -2.66 8.06
N ILE A 55 1.43 -3.17 8.07
CA ILE A 55 1.97 -3.91 9.23
C ILE A 55 2.39 -2.93 10.34
N THR A 56 2.77 -1.71 9.97
CA THR A 56 3.22 -0.69 10.91
C THR A 56 2.07 0.15 11.42
N VAL A 57 2.15 0.58 12.68
CA VAL A 57 1.23 1.57 13.23
C VAL A 57 1.48 2.88 12.49
N ASN A 58 0.46 3.37 11.78
CA ASN A 58 0.51 4.65 11.11
C ASN A 58 0.20 5.77 12.09
N SER A 59 0.79 6.95 11.85
CA SER A 59 0.46 8.15 12.61
C SER A 59 -1.01 8.52 12.39
N LYS A 60 -1.70 8.96 13.43
CA LYS A 60 -3.02 9.59 13.32
C LYS A 60 -2.84 11.09 13.53
N THR A 61 -3.34 11.90 12.60
CA THR A 61 -3.49 13.34 12.81
C THR A 61 -4.80 13.61 13.51
#